data_AF-A0A7C5GCA5-F1
#
_entry.id   AF-A0A7C5GCA5-F1
#
_cell.length_a   1.000
_cell.length_b   1.000
_cell.length_c   1.000
_cell.angle_alpha   90.00
_cell.angle_beta   90.00
_cell.angle_gamma   90.00
#
_symmetry.space_group_name_H-M   'P 1'
#
loop_
_entity.id
_entity.type
_entity.pdbx_description
1 polymer ?
#
loop_
_entity_poly.entity_id
_entity_poly.type
_entity_poly.pdbx_seq_one_letter_code
_entity_poly.pdbx_strand_id
1 'polypeptide(L)'
;MVDSGYLKQDDVVDIKEAKAVDDFYFVLLRDTYSNMNRLRAKGLNNKDAVALSLKEMADELLSSGLDNNLTQRLNNCGDNQSCIDKVLEEVSSGLLIEQDEARDIAILQGKPFITKWKTDNNGVSASNQISIPTIGNGYKYDIVWGDGTNNRDVIEDITHSYPEDGNYTVEIYGEFPQIYFAKEGTDSKKVVSIIKWGDIEWKSMDSAFFGCSNLKGEANDIPNLSKVTKLDSMFNGASLFNQDISDWNVSTVTSMKDMFSNATAFNQNLENWDISNVTDMSGIFTGLTLSLENYDSLLIGWSSKTPQRGVTLDAGSSQYSSISEVQRTKLVNSYGWNILDGGCDGSCAVYENYGY
;
A
#
# COMPACT_ATOMS: atom_id res chain seq x y z
N MET A 1 9.60 0.41 43.73
CA MET A 1 9.75 0.63 42.27
C MET A 1 10.48 1.94 41.98
N VAL A 2 10.03 3.09 42.52
CA VAL A 2 10.76 4.37 42.34
C VAL A 2 12.14 4.38 42.98
N ASP A 3 12.27 3.93 44.23
CA ASP A 3 13.58 3.85 44.91
C ASP A 3 14.57 2.90 44.23
N SER A 4 14.06 1.98 43.42
CA SER A 4 14.82 1.03 42.62
C SER A 4 15.03 1.51 41.17
N GLY A 5 14.59 2.74 40.85
CA GLY A 5 14.77 3.37 39.54
C GLY A 5 13.82 2.89 38.42
N TYR A 6 12.85 2.04 38.73
CA TYR A 6 11.92 1.45 37.76
C TYR A 6 10.72 2.34 37.41
N LEU A 7 10.44 3.36 38.22
CA LEU A 7 9.40 4.37 37.97
C LEU A 7 9.95 5.75 38.32
N LYS A 8 9.55 6.80 37.61
CA LYS A 8 9.83 8.17 38.04
C LYS A 8 8.84 8.57 39.13
N GLN A 9 9.21 9.58 39.92
CA GLN A 9 8.35 10.07 40.98
C GLN A 9 7.02 10.62 40.46
N ASP A 10 7.01 11.16 39.23
CA ASP A 10 5.82 11.69 38.56
C ASP A 10 4.85 10.56 38.15
N ASP A 11 5.35 9.37 37.81
CA ASP A 11 4.52 8.21 37.44
C ASP A 11 3.71 7.68 38.65
N VAL A 12 4.16 7.95 39.88
CA VAL A 12 3.43 7.62 41.11
C VAL A 12 2.15 8.45 41.23
N VAL A 13 2.13 9.67 40.69
CA VAL A 13 0.95 10.54 40.73
C VAL A 13 -0.11 9.99 39.80
N ASP A 14 0.26 9.69 38.56
CA ASP A 14 -0.63 9.08 37.54
C ASP A 14 -1.21 7.74 38.04
N ILE A 15 -0.37 6.90 38.66
CA ILE A 15 -0.78 5.61 39.24
C ILE A 15 -1.76 5.77 40.41
N LYS A 16 -1.63 6.82 41.22
CA LYS A 16 -2.52 7.07 42.36
C LYS A 16 -3.87 7.68 41.95
N GLU A 17 -3.91 8.32 40.79
CA GLU A 17 -5.14 8.92 40.24
C GLU A 17 -5.92 7.97 39.31
N ALA A 18 -5.31 6.84 38.92
CA ALA A 18 -5.94 5.76 38.17
C ALA A 18 -7.19 5.23 38.90
N LYS A 19 -8.32 5.15 38.17
CA LYS A 19 -9.61 4.74 38.74
C LYS A 19 -10.01 3.32 38.36
N ALA A 20 -9.32 2.73 37.38
CA ALA A 20 -9.49 1.35 36.93
C ALA A 20 -8.14 0.63 36.82
N VAL A 21 -8.17 -0.71 36.85
CA VAL A 21 -6.97 -1.55 36.70
C VAL A 21 -6.32 -1.35 35.33
N ASP A 22 -7.12 -1.09 34.30
CA ASP A 22 -6.62 -0.87 32.94
C ASP A 22 -5.78 0.42 32.84
N ASP A 23 -6.17 1.49 33.54
CA ASP A 23 -5.40 2.75 33.62
C ASP A 23 -4.01 2.53 34.23
N PHE A 24 -3.88 1.58 35.16
CA PHE A 24 -2.62 1.21 35.80
C PHE A 24 -1.69 0.46 34.83
N TYR A 25 -2.24 -0.42 33.98
CA TYR A 25 -1.49 -1.12 32.94
C TYR A 25 -0.96 -0.18 31.85
N PHE A 26 -1.72 0.84 31.47
CA PHE A 26 -1.29 1.86 30.51
C PHE A 26 -0.03 2.62 30.95
N VAL A 27 0.10 2.95 32.24
CA VAL A 27 1.29 3.67 32.77
C VAL A 27 2.53 2.77 32.74
N LEU A 28 2.39 1.48 33.06
CA LEU A 28 3.48 0.50 33.04
C LEU A 28 3.96 0.19 31.61
N LEU A 29 3.06 0.10 30.63
CA LEU A 29 3.39 -0.18 29.23
C LEU A 29 4.16 0.96 28.54
N ARG A 30 3.93 2.21 28.95
CA ARG A 30 4.61 3.41 28.44
C ARG A 30 6.14 3.35 28.63
N ASP A 31 6.62 2.75 29.71
CA ASP A 31 8.05 2.75 30.05
C ASP A 31 8.83 1.55 29.50
N THR A 32 8.17 0.42 29.20
CA THR A 32 8.76 -0.71 28.47
C THR A 32 9.32 -0.26 27.12
N TYR A 33 8.64 0.69 26.47
CA TYR A 33 9.06 1.33 25.23
C TYR A 33 10.36 2.16 25.36
N SER A 34 10.54 2.85 26.49
CA SER A 34 11.74 3.64 26.79
C SER A 34 12.98 2.76 26.97
N ASN A 35 12.78 1.57 27.54
CA ASN A 35 13.84 0.58 27.72
C ASN A 35 14.26 -0.07 26.39
N MET A 36 13.34 -0.33 25.46
CA MET A 36 13.67 -0.84 24.12
C MET A 36 14.54 0.11 23.30
N ASN A 37 14.30 1.42 23.40
CA ASN A 37 15.09 2.43 22.71
C ASN A 37 16.53 2.53 23.26
N ARG A 38 16.74 2.26 24.57
CA ARG A 38 18.07 2.16 25.18
C ARG A 38 18.86 0.92 24.71
N LEU A 39 18.17 -0.17 24.37
CA LEU A 39 18.79 -1.39 23.86
C LEU A 39 19.16 -1.26 22.38
N ARG A 40 18.35 -0.57 21.57
CA ARG A 40 18.70 -0.18 20.19
C ARG A 40 19.97 0.68 20.11
N ALA A 41 20.21 1.55 21.08
CA ALA A 41 21.42 2.37 21.15
C ALA A 41 22.72 1.57 21.40
N LYS A 42 22.63 0.25 21.68
CA LYS A 42 23.77 -0.65 21.93
C LYS A 42 24.12 -1.58 20.75
N GLY A 43 23.44 -1.49 19.61
CA GLY A 43 23.93 -2.03 18.32
C GLY A 43 23.86 -3.55 18.09
N LEU A 44 22.90 -4.27 18.67
CA LEU A 44 22.72 -5.72 18.46
C LEU A 44 21.65 -6.01 17.37
N ASN A 45 21.83 -7.10 16.60
CA ASN A 45 21.06 -7.46 15.41
C ASN A 45 19.87 -8.43 15.68
N ASN A 46 18.81 -8.27 14.87
CA ASN A 46 17.40 -8.58 15.17
C ASN A 46 17.00 -10.06 15.42
N LYS A 47 17.79 -11.06 15.06
CA LYS A 47 17.35 -12.47 15.15
C LYS A 47 17.78 -13.15 16.46
N ASP A 48 18.99 -12.82 16.91
CA ASP A 48 19.53 -13.31 18.18
C ASP A 48 19.06 -12.44 19.36
N ALA A 49 18.83 -11.13 19.14
CA ALA A 49 18.28 -10.25 20.18
C ALA A 49 16.86 -10.63 20.60
N VAL A 50 16.02 -11.12 19.67
CA VAL A 50 14.62 -11.49 19.95
C VAL A 50 14.51 -12.89 20.57
N ALA A 51 15.32 -13.85 20.10
CA ALA A 51 15.36 -15.19 20.67
C ALA A 51 16.05 -15.23 22.04
N LEU A 52 17.09 -14.41 22.24
CA LEU A 52 17.74 -14.24 23.53
C LEU A 52 16.85 -13.42 24.47
N SER A 53 16.16 -12.37 24.02
CA SER A 53 15.24 -11.59 24.88
C SER A 53 14.01 -12.36 25.31
N LEU A 54 13.42 -13.24 24.48
CA LEU A 54 12.26 -14.04 24.86
C LEU A 54 12.63 -15.15 25.84
N LYS A 55 13.82 -15.73 25.68
CA LYS A 55 14.34 -16.73 26.61
C LYS A 55 14.82 -16.11 27.91
N GLU A 56 15.50 -14.96 27.85
CA GLU A 56 15.90 -14.18 29.02
C GLU A 56 14.70 -13.55 29.73
N MET A 57 13.65 -13.09 29.02
CA MET A 57 12.39 -12.65 29.65
C MET A 57 11.64 -13.80 30.29
N ALA A 58 11.58 -14.98 29.66
CA ALA A 58 10.95 -16.15 30.25
C ALA A 58 11.72 -16.64 31.49
N ASP A 59 13.05 -16.73 31.41
CA ASP A 59 13.92 -17.12 32.52
C ASP A 59 13.97 -16.03 33.62
N GLU A 60 13.87 -14.74 33.27
CA GLU A 60 13.77 -13.61 34.21
C GLU A 60 12.40 -13.57 34.90
N LEU A 61 11.29 -13.82 34.19
CA LEU A 61 9.93 -13.94 34.76
C LEU A 61 9.82 -15.13 35.72
N LEU A 62 10.49 -16.24 35.39
CA LEU A 62 10.68 -17.40 36.27
C LEU A 62 11.53 -17.05 37.51
N SER A 63 12.51 -16.16 37.39
CA SER A 63 13.40 -15.73 38.49
C SER A 63 12.88 -14.55 39.33
N SER A 64 11.94 -13.75 38.80
CA SER A 64 11.45 -12.50 39.40
C SER A 64 10.17 -12.67 40.23
N GLY A 65 9.59 -13.88 40.29
CA GLY A 65 8.43 -14.19 41.13
C GLY A 65 7.13 -13.46 40.73
N LEU A 66 7.01 -13.05 39.46
CA LEU A 66 5.86 -12.26 38.98
C LEU A 66 4.62 -13.10 38.58
N ASP A 67 4.69 -14.42 38.67
CA ASP A 67 3.48 -15.26 38.76
C ASP A 67 3.55 -16.21 39.96
N ASN A 68 3.23 -15.66 41.13
CA ASN A 68 3.05 -16.44 42.36
C ASN A 68 1.94 -17.50 42.22
N ASN A 69 1.08 -17.42 41.19
CA ASN A 69 -0.01 -18.35 40.97
C ASN A 69 0.42 -19.51 40.06
N LEU A 70 1.24 -19.31 39.02
CA LEU A 70 1.70 -20.40 38.15
C LEU A 70 2.55 -21.43 38.89
N THR A 71 3.51 -20.97 39.70
CA THR A 71 4.34 -21.86 40.53
C THR A 71 3.48 -22.62 41.55
N GLN A 72 2.49 -21.97 42.14
CA GLN A 72 1.56 -22.61 43.07
C GLN A 72 0.62 -23.60 42.37
N ARG A 73 0.14 -23.30 41.16
CA ARG A 73 -0.72 -24.17 40.34
C ARG A 73 0.02 -25.40 39.84
N LEU A 74 1.28 -25.24 39.41
CA LEU A 74 2.16 -26.35 39.05
C LEU A 74 2.51 -27.21 40.29
N ASN A 75 2.82 -26.57 41.43
CA ASN A 75 3.06 -27.29 42.69
C ASN A 75 1.81 -28.06 43.18
N ASN A 76 0.61 -27.50 42.98
CA ASN A 76 -0.66 -28.17 43.31
C ASN A 76 -0.95 -29.37 42.39
N CYS A 77 -0.33 -29.45 41.21
CA CYS A 77 -0.43 -30.62 40.33
C CYS A 77 0.44 -31.81 40.77
N GLY A 78 1.51 -31.58 41.54
CA GLY A 78 2.49 -32.63 41.86
C GLY A 78 3.04 -33.31 40.60
N ASP A 79 3.08 -34.64 40.57
CA ASP A 79 3.52 -35.44 39.40
C ASP A 79 2.39 -35.77 38.40
N ASN A 80 1.19 -35.17 38.54
CA ASN A 80 0.07 -35.47 37.66
C ASN A 80 0.22 -34.75 36.30
N GLN A 81 0.72 -35.50 35.31
CA GLN A 81 1.02 -34.98 33.98
C GLN A 81 -0.17 -34.29 33.30
N SER A 82 -1.39 -34.83 33.42
CA SER A 82 -2.58 -34.21 32.79
C SER A 82 -2.95 -32.86 33.41
N CYS A 83 -2.62 -32.64 34.69
CA CYS A 83 -2.80 -31.36 35.36
C CYS A 83 -1.74 -30.34 34.90
N ILE A 84 -0.48 -30.78 34.81
CA ILE A 84 0.64 -29.97 34.31
C ILE A 84 0.37 -29.53 32.87
N ASP A 85 -0.04 -30.45 32.00
CA ASP A 85 -0.31 -30.18 30.58
C ASP A 85 -1.41 -29.13 30.43
N LYS A 86 -2.49 -29.20 31.23
CA LYS A 86 -3.56 -28.18 31.24
C LYS A 86 -3.10 -26.80 31.69
N VAL A 87 -2.28 -26.74 32.74
CA VAL A 87 -1.74 -25.46 33.24
C VAL A 87 -0.81 -24.83 32.19
N LEU A 88 0.00 -25.63 31.52
CA LEU A 88 0.88 -25.17 30.44
C LEU A 88 0.10 -24.77 29.17
N GLU A 89 -0.99 -25.46 28.85
CA GLU A 89 -1.88 -25.14 27.72
C GLU A 89 -2.61 -23.80 27.94
N GLU A 90 -3.04 -23.51 29.18
CA GLU A 90 -3.64 -22.22 29.55
C GLU A 90 -2.65 -21.05 29.47
N VAL A 91 -1.40 -21.25 29.93
CA VAL A 91 -0.34 -20.24 29.80
C VAL A 91 0.03 -20.03 28.33
N SER A 92 0.12 -21.10 27.55
CA SER A 92 0.39 -21.03 26.11
C SER A 92 -0.73 -20.31 25.37
N SER A 93 -1.99 -20.56 25.74
CA SER A 93 -3.16 -19.87 25.20
C SER A 93 -3.18 -18.38 25.57
N GLY A 94 -2.80 -18.02 26.80
CA GLY A 94 -2.63 -16.64 27.23
C GLY A 94 -1.51 -15.90 26.49
N LEU A 95 -0.37 -16.56 26.26
CA LEU A 95 0.72 -16.02 25.43
C LEU A 95 0.32 -15.83 23.97
N LEU A 96 -0.51 -16.73 23.43
CA LEU A 96 -1.06 -16.59 22.07
C LEU A 96 -2.02 -15.40 21.98
N ILE A 97 -2.86 -15.18 23.00
CA ILE A 97 -3.72 -13.99 23.11
C ILE A 97 -2.87 -12.72 23.17
N GLU A 98 -1.82 -12.67 24.00
CA GLU A 98 -0.92 -11.51 24.07
C GLU A 98 -0.15 -11.27 22.76
N GLN A 99 0.21 -12.34 22.03
CA GLN A 99 0.81 -12.22 20.68
C GLN A 99 -0.19 -11.70 19.65
N ASP A 100 -1.44 -12.15 19.71
CA ASP A 100 -2.52 -11.65 18.85
C ASP A 100 -2.85 -10.20 19.18
N GLU A 101 -2.89 -9.80 20.45
CA GLU A 101 -3.08 -8.41 20.87
C GLU A 101 -1.89 -7.51 20.47
N ALA A 102 -0.65 -7.97 20.65
CA ALA A 102 0.54 -7.25 20.20
C ALA A 102 0.60 -7.12 18.67
N ARG A 103 0.09 -8.12 17.95
CA ARG A 103 -0.04 -8.10 16.49
C ARG A 103 -1.17 -7.17 16.04
N ASP A 104 -2.30 -7.18 16.73
CA ASP A 104 -3.40 -6.22 16.50
C ASP A 104 -2.92 -4.78 16.75
N ILE A 105 -2.06 -4.57 17.75
CA ILE A 105 -1.35 -3.29 17.97
C ILE A 105 -0.39 -2.95 16.83
N ALA A 106 0.35 -3.93 16.29
CA ALA A 106 1.24 -3.71 15.14
C ALA A 106 0.47 -3.41 13.84
N ILE A 107 -0.69 -4.05 13.63
CA ILE A 107 -1.64 -3.74 12.55
C ILE A 107 -2.19 -2.32 12.73
N LEU A 108 -2.57 -1.92 13.95
CA LEU A 108 -2.96 -0.55 14.28
C LEU A 108 -1.84 0.50 14.07
N GLN A 109 -0.57 0.07 13.99
CA GLN A 109 0.58 0.93 13.71
C GLN A 109 0.95 0.99 12.21
N GLY A 110 0.63 -0.04 11.42
CA GLY A 110 0.79 -0.05 9.97
C GLY A 110 -0.24 0.88 9.29
N LYS A 111 0.11 1.46 8.16
CA LYS A 111 -0.81 2.29 7.36
C LYS A 111 -1.45 1.41 6.29
N PRO A 112 -2.72 1.01 6.41
CA PRO A 112 -3.33 0.10 5.45
C PRO A 112 -3.47 0.73 4.06
N PHE A 113 -3.47 -0.13 3.06
CA PHE A 113 -4.09 0.18 1.78
C PHE A 113 -5.61 0.15 1.94
N ILE A 114 -6.28 1.28 1.70
CA ILE A 114 -7.72 1.44 1.95
C ILE A 114 -8.46 1.67 0.64
N THR A 115 -9.48 0.84 0.40
CA THR A 115 -10.36 0.93 -0.77
C THR A 115 -11.84 0.90 -0.39
N LYS A 116 -12.69 1.48 -1.24
CA LYS A 116 -14.14 1.28 -1.18
C LYS A 116 -14.61 0.36 -2.29
N TRP A 117 -15.54 -0.51 -1.92
CA TRP A 117 -16.16 -1.47 -2.78
C TRP A 117 -17.68 -1.34 -2.73
N LYS A 118 -18.33 -1.59 -3.86
CA LYS A 118 -19.77 -1.67 -4.00
C LYS A 118 -20.12 -3.08 -4.50
N THR A 119 -20.63 -3.93 -3.62
CA THR A 119 -20.71 -5.40 -3.83
C THR A 119 -21.70 -5.78 -4.95
N ASP A 120 -22.76 -4.99 -5.13
CA ASP A 120 -23.85 -5.18 -6.09
C ASP A 120 -23.49 -4.68 -7.51
N ASN A 121 -22.32 -4.08 -7.70
CA ASN A 121 -21.81 -3.82 -9.05
C ASN A 121 -21.49 -5.14 -9.76
N ASN A 122 -21.56 -5.11 -11.10
CA ASN A 122 -21.22 -6.26 -11.94
C ASN A 122 -19.82 -6.80 -11.63
N GLY A 123 -19.74 -8.08 -11.31
CA GLY A 123 -18.50 -8.82 -11.09
C GLY A 123 -18.77 -10.31 -11.17
N VAL A 124 -17.77 -11.13 -10.91
CA VAL A 124 -17.92 -12.59 -10.93
C VAL A 124 -18.48 -13.12 -9.63
N SER A 125 -18.13 -12.52 -8.49
CA SER A 125 -18.68 -12.92 -7.21
C SER A 125 -20.14 -12.47 -7.04
N ALA A 126 -20.86 -13.10 -6.12
CA ALA A 126 -22.27 -12.79 -5.85
C ALA A 126 -22.47 -11.31 -5.45
N SER A 127 -23.70 -10.79 -5.53
CA SER A 127 -24.00 -9.37 -5.27
C SER A 127 -23.67 -8.88 -3.85
N ASN A 128 -23.51 -9.79 -2.90
CA ASN A 128 -23.06 -9.53 -1.53
C ASN A 128 -21.61 -9.98 -1.28
N GLN A 129 -20.83 -10.18 -2.34
CA GLN A 129 -19.44 -10.62 -2.24
C GLN A 129 -18.49 -9.67 -2.95
N ILE A 130 -17.23 -9.69 -2.53
CA ILE A 130 -16.09 -9.18 -3.29
C ILE A 130 -14.95 -10.19 -3.23
N SER A 131 -14.12 -10.17 -4.26
CA SER A 131 -12.88 -10.93 -4.34
C SER A 131 -11.68 -10.00 -4.46
N ILE A 132 -10.64 -10.24 -3.66
CA ILE A 132 -9.36 -9.55 -3.71
C ILE A 132 -8.38 -10.42 -4.52
N PRO A 133 -8.00 -10.01 -5.74
CA PRO A 133 -7.15 -10.82 -6.59
C PRO A 133 -5.65 -10.53 -6.38
N THR A 134 -4.89 -11.60 -6.22
CA THR A 134 -3.43 -11.67 -6.05
C THR A 134 -2.76 -12.27 -7.29
N ILE A 135 -1.45 -12.31 -7.41
CA ILE A 135 -0.77 -13.03 -8.49
C ILE A 135 0.62 -13.53 -8.08
N GLY A 136 0.92 -14.79 -8.36
CA GLY A 136 2.20 -15.39 -7.97
C GLY A 136 2.31 -15.58 -6.47
N ASN A 137 3.47 -15.27 -5.89
CA ASN A 137 3.84 -15.62 -4.52
C ASN A 137 4.26 -14.36 -3.71
N GLY A 138 4.46 -14.53 -2.41
CA GLY A 138 4.97 -13.49 -1.52
C GLY A 138 3.88 -12.62 -0.90
N TYR A 139 2.68 -13.19 -0.79
CA TYR A 139 1.57 -12.66 -0.02
C TYR A 139 1.61 -13.22 1.38
N LYS A 140 1.40 -12.35 2.35
CA LYS A 140 1.09 -12.66 3.73
C LYS A 140 0.47 -11.41 4.33
N TYR A 141 -0.82 -11.23 4.06
CA TYR A 141 -1.53 -9.99 4.36
C TYR A 141 -2.73 -10.25 5.26
N ASP A 142 -3.08 -9.23 6.02
CA ASP A 142 -4.28 -9.20 6.85
C ASP A 142 -5.29 -8.27 6.18
N ILE A 143 -6.58 -8.61 6.27
CA ILE A 143 -7.66 -7.85 5.64
C ILE A 143 -8.80 -7.61 6.61
N VAL A 144 -9.24 -6.36 6.71
CA VAL A 144 -10.44 -5.94 7.45
C VAL A 144 -11.51 -5.56 6.43
N TRP A 145 -12.65 -6.24 6.49
CA TRP A 145 -13.67 -6.16 5.44
C TRP A 145 -14.65 -4.99 5.58
N GLY A 146 -14.61 -4.28 6.71
CA GLY A 146 -15.48 -3.14 6.99
C GLY A 146 -16.87 -3.51 7.53
N ASP A 147 -17.12 -4.79 7.80
CA ASP A 147 -18.37 -5.32 8.38
C ASP A 147 -18.17 -5.92 9.80
N GLY A 148 -17.01 -5.65 10.40
CA GLY A 148 -16.60 -6.20 11.69
C GLY A 148 -15.88 -7.55 11.59
N THR A 149 -15.72 -8.11 10.39
CA THR A 149 -14.95 -9.33 10.16
C THR A 149 -13.57 -9.05 9.56
N ASN A 150 -12.66 -10.01 9.71
CA ASN A 150 -11.32 -9.95 9.15
C ASN A 150 -10.81 -11.35 8.76
N ASN A 151 -9.76 -11.38 7.95
CA ASN A 151 -8.92 -12.56 7.75
C ASN A 151 -7.46 -12.20 7.99
N ARG A 152 -6.71 -13.16 8.55
CA ARG A 152 -5.29 -13.01 8.86
C ARG A 152 -4.44 -13.98 8.04
N ASP A 153 -3.19 -13.60 7.80
CA ASP A 153 -2.17 -14.41 7.12
C ASP A 153 -2.63 -14.95 5.75
N VAL A 154 -3.37 -14.14 5.01
CA VAL A 154 -3.84 -14.50 3.67
C VAL A 154 -2.65 -14.51 2.70
N ILE A 155 -2.56 -15.58 1.91
CA ILE A 155 -1.42 -15.84 1.00
C ILE A 155 -1.81 -15.95 -0.48
N GLU A 156 -3.10 -15.83 -0.80
CA GLU A 156 -3.66 -16.02 -2.14
C GLU A 156 -4.96 -15.22 -2.31
N ASP A 157 -5.64 -15.39 -3.46
CA ASP A 157 -6.94 -14.77 -3.72
C ASP A 157 -7.93 -15.11 -2.59
N ILE A 158 -8.73 -14.13 -2.17
CA ILE A 158 -9.75 -14.34 -1.13
C ILE A 158 -11.06 -13.67 -1.52
N THR A 159 -12.16 -14.37 -1.28
CA THR A 159 -13.52 -13.89 -1.50
C THR A 159 -14.25 -13.81 -0.16
N HIS A 160 -14.86 -12.66 0.12
CA HIS A 160 -15.64 -12.44 1.33
C HIS A 160 -17.12 -12.31 1.02
N SER A 161 -17.96 -12.77 1.94
CA SER A 161 -19.42 -12.68 1.86
C SER A 161 -19.95 -11.77 2.96
N TYR A 162 -20.60 -10.69 2.54
CA TYR A 162 -21.27 -9.76 3.42
C TYR A 162 -22.69 -10.23 3.75
N PRO A 163 -23.24 -9.88 4.93
CA PRO A 163 -24.62 -10.18 5.28
C PRO A 163 -25.64 -9.58 4.30
N GLU A 164 -25.36 -8.37 3.81
CA GLU A 164 -26.20 -7.62 2.88
C GLU A 164 -25.32 -7.03 1.76
N ASP A 165 -25.91 -6.74 0.60
CA ASP A 165 -25.22 -5.96 -0.42
C ASP A 165 -25.04 -4.49 0.03
N GLY A 166 -24.02 -3.82 -0.50
CA GLY A 166 -23.76 -2.44 -0.12
C GLY A 166 -22.37 -1.94 -0.43
N ASN A 167 -22.03 -0.84 0.25
CA ASN A 167 -20.73 -0.18 0.15
C ASN A 167 -19.89 -0.53 1.38
N TYR A 168 -18.70 -1.06 1.15
CA TYR A 168 -17.79 -1.50 2.21
C TYR A 168 -16.42 -0.84 2.03
N THR A 169 -15.80 -0.50 3.15
CA THR A 169 -14.41 -0.02 3.18
C THR A 169 -13.53 -1.18 3.60
N VAL A 170 -12.56 -1.51 2.74
CA VAL A 170 -11.65 -2.63 2.92
C VAL A 170 -10.26 -2.08 3.22
N GLU A 171 -9.63 -2.63 4.24
CA GLU A 171 -8.28 -2.26 4.68
C GLU A 171 -7.37 -3.48 4.55
N ILE A 172 -6.24 -3.32 3.87
CA ILE A 172 -5.24 -4.38 3.68
C ILE A 172 -3.92 -3.97 4.34
N TYR A 173 -3.35 -4.89 5.12
CA TYR A 173 -2.12 -4.72 5.87
C TYR A 173 -1.11 -5.81 5.52
N GLY A 174 0.19 -5.55 5.75
CA GLY A 174 1.24 -6.57 5.64
C GLY A 174 1.78 -6.76 4.23
N GLU A 175 2.22 -7.99 3.91
CA GLU A 175 2.88 -8.30 2.64
C GLU A 175 1.85 -8.48 1.52
N PHE A 176 1.55 -7.40 0.80
CA PHE A 176 0.62 -7.37 -0.32
C PHE A 176 1.29 -6.80 -1.59
N PRO A 177 2.16 -7.59 -2.26
CA PRO A 177 3.10 -7.06 -3.24
C PRO A 177 2.46 -6.48 -4.52
N GLN A 178 1.24 -6.90 -4.86
CA GLN A 178 0.52 -6.52 -6.07
C GLN A 178 -0.97 -6.87 -5.93
N ILE A 179 -1.86 -5.96 -6.34
CA ILE A 179 -3.25 -6.30 -6.68
C ILE A 179 -3.32 -6.53 -8.19
N TYR A 180 -4.02 -7.57 -8.66
CA TYR A 180 -3.93 -7.96 -10.07
C TYR A 180 -5.29 -8.31 -10.68
N PHE A 181 -5.85 -7.41 -11.51
CA PHE A 181 -7.19 -7.57 -12.09
C PHE A 181 -7.20 -8.11 -13.52
N ALA A 182 -6.04 -8.23 -14.20
CA ALA A 182 -5.93 -8.83 -15.52
C ALA A 182 -5.98 -10.38 -15.49
N LYS A 183 -7.00 -10.92 -14.82
CA LYS A 183 -7.37 -12.34 -14.83
C LYS A 183 -8.74 -12.52 -15.50
N GLU A 184 -9.02 -13.73 -15.96
CA GLU A 184 -10.38 -14.08 -16.34
C GLU A 184 -11.29 -14.04 -15.11
N GLY A 185 -12.39 -13.29 -15.22
CA GLY A 185 -13.44 -13.29 -14.23
C GLY A 185 -13.06 -12.65 -12.88
N THR A 186 -12.99 -11.32 -12.84
CA THR A 186 -12.69 -10.55 -11.63
C THR A 186 -13.85 -9.66 -11.19
N ASP A 187 -13.73 -9.12 -9.98
CA ASP A 187 -14.62 -8.10 -9.43
C ASP A 187 -14.12 -6.67 -9.71
N SER A 188 -13.41 -6.46 -10.83
CA SER A 188 -12.79 -5.16 -11.14
C SER A 188 -13.75 -3.97 -11.08
N LYS A 189 -15.03 -4.16 -11.45
CA LYS A 189 -16.02 -3.07 -11.43
C LYS A 189 -16.67 -2.87 -10.05
N LYS A 190 -16.36 -3.73 -9.07
CA LYS A 190 -16.83 -3.59 -7.68
C LYS A 190 -15.97 -2.64 -6.86
N VAL A 191 -14.69 -2.48 -7.16
CA VAL A 191 -13.88 -1.41 -6.54
C VAL A 191 -14.25 -0.06 -7.13
N VAL A 192 -14.57 0.91 -6.26
CA VAL A 192 -15.10 2.22 -6.67
C VAL A 192 -14.24 3.39 -6.22
N SER A 193 -13.36 3.22 -5.23
CA SER A 193 -12.44 4.27 -4.80
C SER A 193 -11.18 3.70 -4.14
N ILE A 194 -10.03 4.34 -4.38
CA ILE A 194 -8.83 4.22 -3.55
C ILE A 194 -8.81 5.42 -2.61
N ILE A 195 -8.77 5.15 -1.29
CA ILE A 195 -8.78 6.18 -0.24
C ILE A 195 -7.37 6.42 0.29
N LYS A 196 -6.58 5.34 0.44
CA LYS A 196 -5.18 5.42 0.86
C LYS A 196 -4.35 4.33 0.21
N TRP A 197 -3.13 4.66 -0.16
CA TRP A 197 -2.10 3.71 -0.58
C TRP A 197 -1.45 3.01 0.60
N GLY A 198 -1.33 3.69 1.74
CA GLY A 198 -0.74 3.11 2.94
C GLY A 198 0.78 2.95 2.85
N ASP A 199 1.32 2.02 3.62
CA ASP A 199 2.74 1.67 3.67
C ASP A 199 3.07 0.35 2.97
N ILE A 200 2.14 -0.15 2.14
CA ILE A 200 2.38 -1.35 1.32
C ILE A 200 3.63 -1.17 0.47
N GLU A 201 4.56 -2.13 0.61
CA GLU A 201 5.73 -2.23 -0.23
C GLU A 201 5.40 -2.90 -1.57
N TRP A 202 4.87 -2.12 -2.51
CA TRP A 202 4.51 -2.60 -3.84
C TRP A 202 5.73 -3.14 -4.58
N LYS A 203 5.69 -4.43 -4.94
CA LYS A 203 6.72 -5.07 -5.79
C LYS A 203 6.36 -4.92 -7.27
N SER A 204 5.07 -4.80 -7.58
CA SER A 204 4.56 -4.56 -8.92
C SER A 204 3.21 -3.84 -8.85
N MET A 205 2.95 -2.98 -9.83
CA MET A 205 1.63 -2.40 -10.10
C MET A 205 1.15 -2.75 -11.52
N ASP A 206 1.84 -3.66 -12.21
CA ASP A 206 1.43 -4.17 -13.51
C ASP A 206 0.01 -4.74 -13.42
N SER A 207 -0.89 -4.22 -14.24
CA SER A 207 -2.29 -4.65 -14.32
C SER A 207 -3.04 -4.62 -12.98
N ALA A 208 -2.52 -3.87 -12.00
CA ALA A 208 -3.33 -3.36 -10.90
C ALA A 208 -4.49 -2.58 -11.53
N PHE A 209 -5.64 -2.54 -10.88
CA PHE A 209 -6.87 -1.86 -11.32
C PHE A 209 -7.27 -1.97 -12.81
N PHE A 210 -6.82 -3.02 -13.52
CA PHE A 210 -7.21 -3.30 -14.89
C PHE A 210 -8.72 -3.52 -15.00
N GLY A 211 -9.37 -2.79 -15.90
CA GLY A 211 -10.80 -2.88 -16.15
C GLY A 211 -11.67 -2.37 -15.00
N CYS A 212 -11.09 -1.68 -14.01
CA CYS A 212 -11.82 -1.09 -12.89
C CYS A 212 -12.60 0.16 -13.32
N SER A 213 -13.62 -0.02 -14.18
CA SER A 213 -14.31 1.07 -14.85
C SER A 213 -15.06 2.03 -13.92
N ASN A 214 -15.39 1.57 -12.70
CA ASN A 214 -16.07 2.37 -11.68
C ASN A 214 -15.10 3.03 -10.70
N LEU A 215 -13.80 2.78 -10.82
CA LEU A 215 -12.79 3.31 -9.92
C LEU A 215 -12.64 4.82 -10.10
N LYS A 216 -12.83 5.55 -9.01
CA LYS A 216 -12.40 6.93 -8.82
C LYS A 216 -11.13 6.93 -7.99
N GLY A 217 -10.32 7.98 -8.07
CA GLY A 217 -9.32 8.19 -7.04
C GLY A 217 -9.72 9.35 -6.14
N GLU A 218 -9.64 9.08 -4.83
CA GLU A 218 -9.91 10.01 -3.74
C GLU A 218 -8.79 9.90 -2.69
N ALA A 219 -7.60 9.48 -3.13
CA ALA A 219 -6.48 9.13 -2.27
C ALA A 219 -5.86 10.40 -1.66
N ASN A 220 -5.58 10.35 -0.36
CA ASN A 220 -4.96 11.49 0.36
C ASN A 220 -3.49 11.27 0.74
N ASP A 221 -2.88 10.23 0.18
CA ASP A 221 -1.46 9.91 0.25
C ASP A 221 -0.97 9.42 -1.13
N ILE A 222 0.34 9.14 -1.22
CA ILE A 222 0.99 8.65 -2.45
C ILE A 222 1.51 7.22 -2.23
N PRO A 223 1.55 6.37 -3.27
CA PRO A 223 2.11 5.03 -3.15
C PRO A 223 3.63 5.08 -3.06
N ASN A 224 4.21 4.15 -2.28
CA ASN A 224 5.63 3.87 -2.34
C ASN A 224 5.94 2.96 -3.55
N LEU A 225 6.42 3.56 -4.65
CA LEU A 225 6.77 2.85 -5.88
C LEU A 225 8.25 2.48 -5.98
N SER A 226 9.05 2.66 -4.92
CA SER A 226 10.52 2.48 -4.97
C SER A 226 11.01 1.08 -5.37
N LYS A 227 10.15 0.06 -5.31
CA LYS A 227 10.43 -1.32 -5.75
C LYS A 227 9.70 -1.70 -7.05
N VAL A 228 8.90 -0.79 -7.61
CA VAL A 228 8.10 -1.01 -8.82
C VAL A 228 8.90 -0.60 -10.05
N THR A 229 8.97 -1.49 -11.03
CA THR A 229 9.65 -1.26 -12.32
C THR A 229 8.67 -1.18 -13.50
N LYS A 230 7.43 -1.64 -13.32
CA LYS A 230 6.39 -1.64 -14.35
C LYS A 230 5.08 -1.12 -13.79
N LEU A 231 4.45 -0.21 -14.54
CA LEU A 231 3.09 0.28 -14.33
C LEU A 231 2.17 -0.12 -15.49
N ASP A 232 2.57 -1.15 -16.25
CA ASP A 232 1.87 -1.59 -17.45
C ASP A 232 0.40 -1.85 -17.14
N SER A 233 -0.52 -1.31 -17.94
CA SER A 233 -1.97 -1.50 -17.82
C SER A 233 -2.60 -1.20 -16.44
N MET A 234 -1.92 -0.50 -15.52
CA MET A 234 -2.37 -0.23 -14.14
C MET A 234 -3.74 0.47 -14.03
N PHE A 235 -4.15 1.23 -15.04
CA PHE A 235 -5.46 1.88 -15.08
C PHE A 235 -6.14 1.67 -16.44
N ASN A 236 -5.74 0.64 -17.17
CA ASN A 236 -6.34 0.33 -18.46
C ASN A 236 -7.83 0.00 -18.28
N GLY A 237 -8.71 0.77 -18.91
CA GLY A 237 -10.17 0.65 -18.79
C GLY A 237 -10.74 1.21 -17.49
N ALA A 238 -9.96 1.89 -16.65
CA ALA A 238 -10.45 2.61 -15.48
C ALA A 238 -11.11 3.94 -15.88
N SER A 239 -12.25 3.85 -16.58
CA SER A 239 -12.89 4.95 -17.31
C SER A 239 -13.24 6.19 -16.48
N LEU A 240 -13.39 6.04 -15.15
CA LEU A 240 -13.72 7.13 -14.23
C LEU A 240 -12.51 7.65 -13.41
N PHE A 241 -11.33 7.07 -13.60
CA PHE A 241 -10.15 7.44 -12.83
C PHE A 241 -9.58 8.78 -13.32
N ASN A 242 -9.47 9.75 -12.42
CA ASN A 242 -8.91 11.08 -12.70
C ASN A 242 -8.29 11.72 -11.44
N GLN A 243 -7.68 10.91 -10.59
CA GLN A 243 -7.01 11.40 -9.37
C GLN A 243 -5.69 12.07 -9.73
N ASP A 244 -5.39 13.17 -9.04
CA ASP A 244 -4.08 13.81 -9.13
C ASP A 244 -2.99 12.84 -8.65
N ILE A 245 -2.07 12.54 -9.56
CA ILE A 245 -0.91 11.65 -9.38
C ILE A 245 0.39 12.37 -9.74
N SER A 246 0.37 13.70 -9.82
CA SER A 246 1.52 14.53 -10.20
C SER A 246 2.73 14.34 -9.27
N ASP A 247 2.47 14.00 -8.00
CA ASP A 247 3.47 13.77 -6.95
C ASP A 247 4.01 12.33 -6.89
N TRP A 248 3.57 11.43 -7.78
CA TRP A 248 4.07 10.06 -7.78
C TRP A 248 5.54 10.01 -8.19
N ASN A 249 6.36 9.34 -7.36
CA ASN A 249 7.75 9.06 -7.72
C ASN A 249 7.84 7.83 -8.62
N VAL A 250 7.97 8.06 -9.92
CA VAL A 250 8.09 7.03 -10.96
C VAL A 250 9.53 6.78 -11.43
N SER A 251 10.53 7.31 -10.71
CA SER A 251 11.94 7.25 -11.15
C SER A 251 12.51 5.85 -11.31
N THR A 252 11.91 4.81 -10.68
CA THR A 252 12.34 3.41 -10.82
C THR A 252 11.63 2.67 -11.96
N VAL A 253 10.62 3.29 -12.57
CA VAL A 253 9.76 2.67 -13.58
C VAL A 253 10.44 2.67 -14.94
N THR A 254 10.43 1.51 -15.59
CA THR A 254 11.00 1.29 -16.92
C THR A 254 9.96 1.07 -18.01
N SER A 255 8.71 0.76 -17.63
CA SER A 255 7.61 0.48 -18.56
C SER A 255 6.29 1.01 -17.99
N MET A 256 5.53 1.71 -18.84
CA MET A 256 4.20 2.29 -18.55
C MET A 256 3.22 1.96 -19.68
N LYS A 257 3.41 0.80 -20.32
CA LYS A 257 2.66 0.40 -21.50
C LYS A 257 1.17 0.30 -21.17
N ASP A 258 0.32 0.90 -22.00
CA ASP A 258 -1.14 0.89 -21.85
C ASP A 258 -1.65 1.39 -20.48
N MET A 259 -0.83 2.08 -19.68
CA MET A 259 -1.14 2.39 -18.27
C MET A 259 -2.50 3.08 -18.11
N PHE A 260 -2.84 4.04 -18.97
CA PHE A 260 -4.13 4.73 -18.95
C PHE A 260 -5.00 4.42 -20.16
N SER A 261 -4.70 3.37 -20.94
CA SER A 261 -5.48 3.03 -22.13
C SER A 261 -6.98 2.93 -21.79
N ASN A 262 -7.84 3.65 -22.50
CA ASN A 262 -9.29 3.76 -22.25
C ASN A 262 -9.70 4.31 -20.85
N ALA A 263 -8.80 4.96 -20.11
CA ALA A 263 -9.15 5.73 -18.90
C ALA A 263 -9.71 7.10 -19.31
N THR A 264 -10.90 7.11 -19.91
CA THR A 264 -11.48 8.25 -20.64
C THR A 264 -11.62 9.55 -19.84
N ALA A 265 -11.72 9.47 -18.51
CA ALA A 265 -11.81 10.65 -17.64
C ALA A 265 -10.44 11.23 -17.24
N PHE A 266 -9.34 10.53 -17.50
CA PHE A 266 -8.02 10.90 -17.04
C PHE A 266 -7.51 12.16 -17.76
N ASN A 267 -7.22 13.21 -17.00
CA ASN A 267 -6.74 14.49 -17.50
C ASN A 267 -5.95 15.23 -16.40
N GLN A 268 -4.83 14.65 -15.98
CA GLN A 268 -3.96 15.21 -14.93
C GLN A 268 -2.63 15.70 -15.49
N ASN A 269 -2.00 16.65 -14.79
CA ASN A 269 -0.68 17.13 -15.13
C ASN A 269 0.40 16.12 -14.69
N LEU A 270 1.24 15.68 -15.64
CA LEU A 270 2.33 14.73 -15.43
C LEU A 270 3.72 15.33 -15.69
N GLU A 271 3.83 16.66 -15.77
CA GLU A 271 5.06 17.41 -16.06
C GLU A 271 6.23 17.01 -15.14
N ASN A 272 5.94 16.75 -13.86
CA ASN A 272 6.95 16.50 -12.84
C ASN A 272 7.53 15.08 -12.85
N TRP A 273 6.89 14.13 -13.53
CA TRP A 273 7.34 12.75 -13.58
C TRP A 273 8.76 12.62 -14.15
N ASP A 274 9.61 11.86 -13.46
CA ASP A 274 10.93 11.51 -13.97
C ASP A 274 10.86 10.24 -14.83
N ILE A 275 10.71 10.45 -16.14
CA ILE A 275 10.61 9.39 -17.13
C ILE A 275 11.97 8.94 -17.69
N SER A 276 13.08 9.33 -17.05
CA SER A 276 14.44 9.07 -17.57
C SER A 276 14.80 7.59 -17.70
N ASN A 277 14.12 6.70 -16.96
CA ASN A 277 14.30 5.25 -17.03
C ASN A 277 13.26 4.53 -17.92
N VAL A 278 12.23 5.24 -18.39
CA VAL A 278 11.14 4.63 -19.15
C VAL A 278 11.58 4.34 -20.57
N THR A 279 11.39 3.09 -20.99
CA THR A 279 11.75 2.58 -22.32
C THR A 279 10.53 2.25 -23.18
N ASP A 280 9.37 2.02 -22.56
CA ASP A 280 8.12 1.70 -23.23
C ASP A 280 6.95 2.49 -22.63
N MET A 281 6.32 3.31 -23.47
CA MET A 281 5.07 4.04 -23.20
C MET A 281 4.06 3.80 -24.33
N SER A 282 4.19 2.68 -25.04
CA SER A 282 3.24 2.30 -26.09
C SER A 282 1.83 2.22 -25.51
N GLY A 283 0.89 2.87 -26.19
CA GLY A 283 -0.52 2.90 -25.81
C GLY A 283 -0.87 3.59 -24.49
N ILE A 284 0.06 4.30 -23.84
CA ILE A 284 -0.16 4.91 -22.53
C ILE A 284 -1.44 5.77 -22.46
N PHE A 285 -1.76 6.50 -23.54
CA PHE A 285 -2.98 7.32 -23.65
C PHE A 285 -3.90 6.92 -24.81
N THR A 286 -3.83 5.67 -25.30
CA THR A 286 -4.76 5.20 -26.34
C THR A 286 -6.21 5.31 -25.84
N GLY A 287 -7.10 5.89 -26.63
CA GLY A 287 -8.52 6.01 -26.28
C GLY A 287 -8.86 7.07 -25.23
N LEU A 288 -7.90 7.94 -24.86
CA LEU A 288 -8.16 9.14 -24.06
C LEU A 288 -7.60 10.40 -24.74
N THR A 289 -7.95 11.58 -24.22
CA THR A 289 -7.43 12.87 -24.72
C THR A 289 -7.14 13.77 -23.53
N LEU A 290 -5.86 14.01 -23.27
CA LEU A 290 -5.42 15.08 -22.36
C LEU A 290 -5.82 16.44 -22.94
N SER A 291 -6.16 17.38 -22.06
CA SER A 291 -6.34 18.79 -22.43
C SER A 291 -5.05 19.35 -23.03
N LEU A 292 -5.20 20.41 -23.84
CA LEU A 292 -4.07 21.14 -24.43
C LEU A 292 -3.05 21.56 -23.36
N GLU A 293 -3.54 22.10 -22.24
CA GLU A 293 -2.71 22.53 -21.10
C GLU A 293 -1.90 21.37 -20.49
N ASN A 294 -2.53 20.23 -20.24
CA ASN A 294 -1.85 19.09 -19.62
C ASN A 294 -0.87 18.42 -20.59
N TYR A 295 -1.21 18.35 -21.88
CA TYR A 295 -0.30 17.77 -22.87
C TYR A 295 0.90 18.68 -23.17
N ASP A 296 0.70 19.99 -23.24
CA ASP A 296 1.80 20.95 -23.34
C ASP A 296 2.75 20.85 -22.13
N SER A 297 2.19 20.82 -20.92
CA SER A 297 2.97 20.67 -19.68
C SER A 297 3.74 19.35 -19.64
N LEU A 298 3.12 18.25 -20.08
CA LEU A 298 3.77 16.94 -20.21
C LEU A 298 4.98 17.01 -21.14
N LEU A 299 4.81 17.54 -22.36
CA LEU A 299 5.90 17.67 -23.34
C LEU A 299 7.03 18.55 -22.81
N ILE A 300 6.69 19.66 -22.14
CA ILE A 300 7.67 20.56 -21.52
C ILE A 300 8.48 19.84 -20.45
N GLY A 301 7.80 19.27 -19.47
CA GLY A 301 8.42 18.57 -18.35
C GLY A 301 9.31 17.43 -18.80
N TRP A 302 8.79 16.55 -19.66
CA TRP A 302 9.51 15.34 -20.06
C TRP A 302 10.70 15.64 -20.96
N SER A 303 10.60 16.66 -21.84
CA SER A 303 11.73 17.08 -22.67
C SER A 303 12.86 17.75 -21.86
N SER A 304 12.56 18.26 -20.65
CA SER A 304 13.54 18.87 -19.74
C SER A 304 14.37 17.82 -18.97
N LYS A 305 13.90 16.57 -18.92
CA LYS A 305 14.64 15.44 -18.35
C LYS A 305 15.71 14.92 -19.32
N THR A 306 16.26 13.76 -19.01
CA THR A 306 17.12 12.97 -19.91
C THR A 306 16.43 11.66 -20.31
N PRO A 307 15.35 11.73 -21.11
CA PRO A 307 14.62 10.54 -21.54
C PRO A 307 15.49 9.54 -22.31
N GLN A 308 15.09 8.26 -22.27
CA GLN A 308 15.64 7.24 -23.15
C GLN A 308 15.38 7.57 -24.62
N ARG A 309 16.23 7.06 -25.50
CA ARG A 309 16.08 7.24 -26.96
C ARG A 309 15.14 6.20 -27.55
N GLY A 310 14.49 6.53 -28.67
CA GLY A 310 13.68 5.57 -29.43
C GLY A 310 12.36 5.14 -28.76
N VAL A 311 11.89 5.91 -27.77
CA VAL A 311 10.64 5.60 -27.07
C VAL A 311 9.45 5.95 -27.98
N THR A 312 8.41 5.12 -27.94
CA THR A 312 7.12 5.44 -28.56
C THR A 312 6.18 6.02 -27.51
N LEU A 313 5.62 7.20 -27.78
CA LEU A 313 4.57 7.83 -27.00
C LEU A 313 3.30 7.83 -27.85
N ASP A 314 2.31 7.03 -27.46
CA ASP A 314 0.95 7.14 -27.99
C ASP A 314 0.14 8.06 -27.08
N ALA A 315 -0.03 9.31 -27.52
CA ALA A 315 -0.80 10.35 -26.86
C ALA A 315 -2.26 10.42 -27.35
N GLY A 316 -2.73 9.42 -28.11
CA GLY A 316 -4.08 9.39 -28.65
C GLY A 316 -4.37 10.61 -29.52
N SER A 317 -5.50 11.28 -29.26
CA SER A 317 -5.90 12.50 -29.97
C SER A 317 -5.50 13.80 -29.27
N SER A 318 -4.61 13.76 -28.28
CA SER A 318 -4.09 14.96 -27.61
C SER A 318 -3.34 15.86 -28.58
N GLN A 319 -3.69 17.14 -28.60
CA GLN A 319 -3.04 18.15 -29.43
C GLN A 319 -2.09 18.99 -28.58
N TYR A 320 -1.00 19.43 -29.19
CA TYR A 320 -0.05 20.36 -28.58
C TYR A 320 -0.17 21.76 -29.21
N SER A 321 0.24 22.79 -28.47
CA SER A 321 0.28 24.17 -28.97
C SER A 321 1.70 24.61 -29.35
N SER A 322 1.81 25.83 -29.88
CA SER A 322 3.10 26.51 -30.11
C SER A 322 3.99 26.59 -28.86
N ILE A 323 3.44 26.50 -27.65
CA ILE A 323 4.19 26.61 -26.39
C ILE A 323 5.10 25.40 -26.16
N SER A 324 4.69 24.20 -26.60
CA SER A 324 5.46 22.95 -26.43
C SER A 324 6.05 22.40 -27.74
N GLU A 325 5.87 23.11 -28.86
CA GLU A 325 6.33 22.69 -30.21
C GLU A 325 7.83 22.38 -30.24
N VAL A 326 8.66 23.22 -29.61
CA VAL A 326 10.12 23.03 -29.54
C VAL A 326 10.47 21.78 -28.74
N GLN A 327 9.73 21.52 -27.65
CA GLN A 327 9.95 20.40 -26.74
C GLN A 327 9.54 19.08 -27.40
N ARG A 328 8.39 19.05 -28.07
CA ARG A 328 7.98 17.91 -28.91
C ARG A 328 9.01 17.63 -30.00
N THR A 329 9.46 18.68 -30.70
CA THR A 329 10.50 18.56 -31.73
C THR A 329 11.82 18.03 -31.17
N LYS A 330 12.21 18.45 -29.97
CA LYS A 330 13.39 17.93 -29.27
C LYS A 330 13.26 16.44 -28.97
N LEU A 331 12.11 15.98 -28.46
CA LEU A 331 11.84 14.56 -28.20
C LEU A 331 11.97 13.72 -29.49
N VAL A 332 11.39 14.19 -30.60
CA VAL A 332 11.51 13.50 -31.90
C VAL A 332 12.94 13.54 -32.45
N ASN A 333 13.53 14.73 -32.62
CA ASN A 333 14.77 14.88 -33.37
C ASN A 333 16.03 14.53 -32.58
N SER A 334 16.05 14.83 -31.28
CA SER A 334 17.24 14.58 -30.42
C SER A 334 17.19 13.20 -29.78
N TYR A 335 16.02 12.80 -29.28
CA TYR A 335 15.83 11.52 -28.61
C TYR A 335 15.30 10.42 -29.54
N GLY A 336 14.89 10.73 -30.77
CA GLY A 336 14.43 9.72 -31.73
C GLY A 336 13.07 9.14 -31.37
N TRP A 337 12.23 9.88 -30.64
CA TRP A 337 10.92 9.39 -30.23
C TRP A 337 9.96 9.27 -31.41
N ASN A 338 9.09 8.27 -31.34
CA ASN A 338 7.91 8.15 -32.20
C ASN A 338 6.70 8.64 -31.41
N ILE A 339 6.23 9.86 -31.70
CA ILE A 339 5.08 10.47 -31.02
C ILE A 339 3.85 10.35 -31.92
N LEU A 340 2.85 9.60 -31.47
CA LEU A 340 1.54 9.45 -32.10
C LEU A 340 0.55 10.32 -31.32
N ASP A 341 0.26 11.51 -31.83
CA ASP A 341 -0.62 12.47 -31.18
C ASP A 341 -1.55 13.17 -32.19
N GLY A 342 -2.45 14.02 -31.71
CA GLY A 342 -3.40 14.79 -32.52
C GLY A 342 -2.77 15.92 -33.35
N GLY A 343 -1.45 16.03 -33.35
CA GLY A 343 -0.73 17.12 -34.01
C GLY A 343 -0.90 18.46 -33.31
N CYS A 344 -0.55 19.52 -34.03
CA CYS A 344 -0.72 20.87 -33.53
C CYS A 344 -2.20 21.29 -33.49
N ASP A 345 -2.59 22.07 -32.48
CA ASP A 345 -3.91 22.69 -32.34
C ASP A 345 -4.23 23.80 -33.38
N GLY A 346 -3.26 24.15 -34.23
CA GLY A 346 -3.34 25.23 -35.22
C GLY A 346 -2.59 26.51 -34.83
N SER A 347 -2.01 26.58 -33.63
CA SER A 347 -1.20 27.72 -33.17
C SER A 347 0.29 27.63 -33.56
N CYS A 348 0.77 26.46 -33.94
CA CYS A 348 2.17 26.22 -34.29
C CYS A 348 2.54 26.92 -35.59
N ALA A 349 3.82 27.24 -35.72
CA ALA A 349 4.30 27.94 -36.90
C ALA A 349 4.09 27.08 -38.15
N VAL A 350 3.29 27.59 -39.10
CA VAL A 350 3.34 27.08 -40.46
C VAL A 350 4.67 27.57 -41.02
N TYR A 351 5.66 26.68 -41.19
CA TYR A 351 6.80 27.00 -42.04
C TYR A 351 6.25 27.13 -43.46
N GLU A 352 5.83 28.34 -43.83
CA GLU A 352 5.64 28.70 -45.22
C GLU A 352 6.98 28.44 -45.90
N ASN A 353 7.00 27.37 -46.70
CA ASN A 353 8.10 27.01 -47.54
C ASN A 353 8.20 28.12 -48.61
N TYR A 354 8.84 29.24 -48.27
CA TYR A 354 9.32 30.21 -49.26
C TYR A 354 10.42 29.50 -50.04
N GLY A 355 9.99 28.70 -51.02
CA GLY A 355 10.86 28.04 -51.98
C GLY A 355 11.72 29.09 -52.65
N TYR A 356 13.04 28.90 -52.51
CA TYR A 356 14.06 29.62 -53.26
C TYR A 356 14.33 28.95 -54.61
#